data_AF-A0A0D8XZH2-F1
#
_entry.id   AF-A0A0D8XZH2-F1
#
_cell.length_a   1.000
_cell.length_b   1.000
_cell.length_c   1.000
_cell.angle_alpha   90.00
_cell.angle_beta   90.00
_cell.angle_gamma   90.00
#
_symmetry.space_group_name_H-M   'P 1'
#
loop_
_entity.id
_entity.type
_entity.pdbx_description
1 polymer ?
#
loop_
_entity_poly.entity_id
_entity_poly.type
_entity_poly.pdbx_seq_one_letter_code
_entity_poly.pdbx_strand_id
1 'polypeptide(L)'
;MYIPFIEYIKLPWRTTGKRGGTYCSAPEHCLDNLRNPALARAKFIQKVVMGLFIGLLYFKTPLTIVGIGNLNGALFYIVCELTYTTLFGILACLPSDHPLVMREYHDGLYSVISYYLARVLSYVPLFSTDGLVMLYVCYWMVGFSSSLSQVLLASLISFLTEQSATACGVMLGSILPSYPNRDEVLSQFSFKAEQFTTDLLLITAFIFVFYLFGYIGLLIRVYRAR
;
A
#
# COMPACT_ATOMS: atom_id res chain seq x y z
N MET A 1 0.09 -11.99 20.33
CA MET A 1 0.23 -10.74 21.12
C MET A 1 -0.09 -9.56 20.21
N TYR A 2 -1.37 -9.43 19.86
CA TYR A 2 -1.88 -8.33 19.04
C TYR A 2 -2.38 -7.26 20.00
N ILE A 3 -1.78 -6.07 19.94
CA ILE A 3 -2.17 -4.93 20.78
C ILE A 3 -3.60 -4.52 20.39
N PRO A 4 -4.57 -4.49 21.34
CA PRO A 4 -5.95 -4.16 21.05
C PRO A 4 -6.09 -2.64 20.94
N PHE A 5 -6.04 -2.11 19.71
CA PHE A 5 -6.23 -0.68 19.43
C PHE A 5 -7.68 -0.32 19.07
N ILE A 6 -8.64 -1.22 19.31
CA ILE A 6 -10.05 -1.07 18.91
C ILE A 6 -10.91 -0.35 19.98
N GLU A 7 -10.38 -0.09 21.18
CA GLU A 7 -11.20 0.47 22.27
C GLU A 7 -11.21 2.00 22.41
N TYR A 8 -10.44 2.75 21.60
CA TYR A 8 -10.28 4.20 21.81
C TYR A 8 -11.10 5.13 20.91
N ILE A 9 -12.02 4.63 20.08
CA ILE A 9 -12.94 5.48 19.30
C ILE A 9 -14.38 5.28 19.80
N LYS A 10 -14.61 5.62 21.06
CA LYS A 10 -15.90 6.18 21.51
C LYS A 10 -15.73 7.71 21.50
N LEU A 11 -15.81 8.33 20.33
CA LEU A 11 -16.00 9.78 20.29
C LEU A 11 -17.47 10.07 20.64
N PRO A 12 -17.73 11.01 21.57
CA PRO A 12 -19.08 11.35 21.98
C PRO A 12 -19.79 12.00 20.81
N TRP A 13 -20.95 11.45 20.49
CA TRP A 13 -21.96 11.97 19.58
C TRP A 13 -22.14 13.48 19.69
N ARG A 14 -21.53 14.25 18.80
CA ARG A 14 -21.83 15.68 18.67
C ARG A 14 -23.08 15.83 17.81
N THR A 15 -24.23 15.79 18.47
CA THR A 15 -25.50 16.28 17.91
C THR A 15 -25.38 17.78 17.70
N THR A 16 -24.96 18.22 16.52
CA THR A 16 -25.21 19.59 16.07
C THR A 16 -25.98 19.52 14.78
N GLY A 17 -27.31 19.48 14.92
CA GLY A 17 -28.19 19.85 13.83
C GLY A 17 -27.96 21.32 13.49
N LYS A 18 -27.56 21.60 12.23
CA LYS A 18 -27.77 22.89 11.57
C LYS A 18 -27.98 22.68 10.07
N ARG A 19 -29.19 23.04 9.66
CA ARG A 19 -29.68 23.48 8.34
C ARG A 19 -28.58 23.92 7.36
N GLY A 20 -28.68 23.38 6.14
CA GLY A 20 -28.53 24.11 4.87
C GLY A 20 -27.26 24.94 4.72
N GLY A 21 -26.16 24.28 4.40
CA GLY A 21 -24.93 24.92 3.95
C GLY A 21 -23.95 23.84 3.55
N THR A 22 -23.58 23.79 2.29
CA THR A 22 -22.54 22.92 1.73
C THR A 22 -21.17 23.30 2.31
N TYR A 23 -20.93 22.98 3.58
CA TYR A 23 -19.59 23.00 4.13
C TYR A 23 -18.89 21.73 3.65
N CYS A 24 -17.91 21.93 2.76
CA CYS A 24 -17.01 20.89 2.32
C CYS A 24 -16.14 20.48 3.53
N SER A 25 -16.64 19.56 4.34
CA SER A 25 -15.96 19.02 5.52
C SER A 25 -15.02 17.84 5.18
N ALA A 26 -14.91 17.48 3.90
CA ALA A 26 -13.97 16.50 3.36
C ALA A 26 -12.46 16.77 3.66
N PRO A 27 -11.94 18.02 3.68
CA PRO A 27 -10.55 18.27 4.04
C PRO A 27 -10.26 18.08 5.53
N GLU A 28 -11.26 18.18 6.43
CA GLU A 28 -11.05 17.97 7.86
C GLU A 28 -10.81 16.49 8.19
N HIS A 29 -11.50 15.58 7.51
CA HIS A 29 -11.23 14.13 7.63
C HIS A 29 -9.86 13.73 7.06
N CYS A 30 -9.36 14.44 6.02
CA CYS A 30 -7.97 14.28 5.56
C CYS A 30 -6.96 14.71 6.63
N LEU A 31 -7.28 15.77 7.38
CA LEU A 31 -6.48 16.18 8.53
C LEU A 31 -6.55 15.16 9.67
N ASP A 32 -7.69 14.49 9.87
CA ASP A 32 -7.83 13.48 10.93
C ASP A 32 -7.00 12.21 10.66
N ASN A 33 -6.89 11.77 9.40
CA ASN A 33 -5.98 10.69 9.03
C ASN A 33 -4.49 11.10 9.19
N LEU A 34 -4.18 12.38 8.94
CA LEU A 34 -2.85 12.97 9.20
C LEU A 34 -2.59 13.18 10.71
N ARG A 35 -3.66 13.36 11.51
CA ARG A 35 -3.66 13.57 12.98
C ARG A 35 -3.71 12.29 13.80
N ASN A 36 -3.65 11.10 13.19
CA ASN A 36 -3.30 9.87 13.90
C ASN A 36 -1.79 9.65 13.80
N PRO A 37 -0.94 10.38 14.56
CA PRO A 37 0.50 10.31 14.43
C PRO A 37 1.02 8.91 14.76
N ALA A 38 0.28 8.11 15.52
CA ALA A 38 0.67 6.75 15.85
C ALA A 38 0.80 5.86 14.60
N LEU A 39 -0.20 5.88 13.71
CA LEU A 39 -0.21 5.04 12.51
C LEU A 39 0.80 5.53 11.46
N ALA A 40 0.87 6.85 11.24
CA ALA A 40 1.84 7.45 10.33
C ALA A 40 3.29 7.21 10.81
N ARG A 41 3.56 7.37 12.11
CA ARG A 41 4.88 7.08 12.69
C ARG A 41 5.22 5.59 12.60
N ALA A 42 4.27 4.70 12.83
CA ALA A 42 4.50 3.26 12.74
C ALA A 42 4.91 2.84 11.32
N LYS A 43 4.20 3.35 10.29
CA LYS A 43 4.54 3.11 8.87
C LYS A 43 5.93 3.67 8.52
N PHE A 44 6.20 4.90 8.95
CA PHE A 44 7.50 5.53 8.74
C PHE A 44 8.64 4.73 9.36
N ILE A 45 8.48 4.27 10.61
CA ILE A 45 9.48 3.44 11.30
C ILE A 45 9.65 2.11 10.57
N GLN A 46 8.57 1.45 10.18
CA GLN A 46 8.63 0.21 9.41
C GLN A 46 9.45 0.38 8.14
N LYS A 47 9.24 1.49 7.42
CA LYS A 47 9.93 1.78 6.15
C LYS A 47 11.39 2.13 6.32
N VAL A 48 11.75 2.82 7.39
CA VAL A 48 13.15 3.02 7.76
C VAL A 48 13.81 1.68 8.07
N VAL A 49 13.16 0.80 8.84
CA VAL A 49 13.69 -0.53 9.17
C VAL A 49 13.87 -1.39 7.91
N MET A 50 12.90 -1.38 7.00
CA MET A 50 13.00 -2.12 5.74
C MET A 50 14.05 -1.53 4.79
N GLY A 51 14.17 -0.21 4.73
CA GLY A 51 15.24 0.46 4.00
C GLY A 51 16.63 0.11 4.53
N LEU A 52 16.79 0.05 5.85
CA LEU A 52 18.02 -0.41 6.50
C LEU A 52 18.28 -1.89 6.21
N PHE A 53 17.26 -2.75 6.27
CA PHE A 53 17.39 -4.17 5.97
C PHE A 53 17.91 -4.40 4.55
N ILE A 54 17.30 -3.77 3.54
CA ILE A 54 17.72 -3.89 2.14
C ILE A 54 19.10 -3.24 1.94
N GLY A 55 19.35 -2.09 2.56
CA GLY A 55 20.63 -1.38 2.48
C GLY A 55 21.79 -2.16 3.10
N LEU A 56 21.57 -2.89 4.19
CA LEU A 56 22.56 -3.78 4.80
C LEU A 56 22.79 -5.05 3.96
N LEU A 57 21.72 -5.60 3.37
CA LEU A 57 21.80 -6.80 2.53
C LEU A 57 22.71 -6.60 1.31
N TYR A 58 22.68 -5.40 0.72
CA TYR A 58 23.44 -5.05 -0.49
C TYR A 58 24.52 -3.98 -0.25
N PHE A 59 25.06 -3.92 0.97
CA PHE A 59 25.99 -2.88 1.39
C PHE A 59 27.23 -2.79 0.48
N LYS A 60 27.45 -1.61 -0.12
CA LYS A 60 28.60 -1.28 -1.00
C LYS A 60 29.01 -2.40 -1.96
N THR A 61 28.07 -2.81 -2.81
CA THR A 61 28.31 -3.89 -3.78
C THR A 61 29.36 -3.48 -4.84
N PRO A 62 30.43 -4.25 -5.07
CA PRO A 62 31.44 -3.93 -6.08
C PRO A 62 30.92 -4.13 -7.51
N LEU A 63 31.41 -3.33 -8.47
CA LEU A 63 31.01 -3.39 -9.89
C LEU A 63 31.68 -4.55 -10.64
N THR A 64 31.43 -5.78 -10.23
CA THR A 64 31.83 -7.01 -10.94
C THR A 64 30.62 -7.61 -11.68
N ILE A 65 30.84 -8.61 -12.54
CA ILE A 65 29.76 -9.32 -13.25
C ILE A 65 28.72 -9.89 -12.26
N VAL A 66 29.17 -10.38 -11.10
CA VAL A 66 28.30 -10.84 -10.01
C VAL A 66 27.62 -9.66 -9.31
N GLY A 67 28.34 -8.55 -9.11
CA GLY A 67 27.80 -7.34 -8.50
C GLY A 67 26.65 -6.69 -9.28
N ILE A 68 26.69 -6.75 -10.62
CA ILE A 68 25.57 -6.26 -11.46
C ILE A 68 24.28 -7.04 -11.16
N GLY A 69 24.38 -8.36 -10.97
CA GLY A 69 23.24 -9.20 -10.58
C GLY A 69 22.66 -8.81 -9.22
N ASN A 70 23.53 -8.55 -8.24
CA ASN A 70 23.13 -8.09 -6.91
C ASN A 70 22.44 -6.73 -6.94
N LEU A 71 22.95 -5.77 -7.73
CA LEU A 71 22.32 -4.46 -7.90
C LEU A 71 20.93 -4.55 -8.54
N ASN A 72 20.75 -5.44 -9.53
CA ASN A 72 19.44 -5.68 -10.12
C ASN A 72 18.46 -6.28 -9.10
N GLY A 73 18.94 -7.21 -8.26
CA GLY A 73 18.17 -7.75 -7.14
C GLY A 73 17.77 -6.67 -6.12
N ALA A 74 18.69 -5.77 -5.78
CA ALA A 74 18.42 -4.65 -4.87
C ALA A 74 17.33 -3.72 -5.43
N LEU A 75 17.41 -3.33 -6.70
CA LEU A 75 16.41 -2.48 -7.36
C LEU A 75 15.03 -3.16 -7.41
N PHE A 76 15.00 -4.46 -7.72
CA PHE A 76 13.76 -5.24 -7.69
C PHE A 76 13.13 -5.23 -6.29
N TYR A 77 13.93 -5.47 -5.25
CA TYR A 77 13.44 -5.48 -3.86
C TYR A 77 12.88 -4.12 -3.43
N ILE A 78 13.55 -3.02 -3.79
CA ILE A 78 13.07 -1.66 -3.51
C ILE A 78 11.68 -1.44 -4.14
N VAL A 79 11.50 -1.79 -5.43
CA VAL A 79 10.22 -1.62 -6.13
C VAL A 79 9.12 -2.51 -5.53
N CYS A 80 9.44 -3.76 -5.20
CA CYS A 80 8.50 -4.68 -4.55
C CYS A 80 8.04 -4.14 -3.19
N GLU A 81 8.96 -3.63 -2.37
CA GLU A 81 8.62 -3.10 -1.06
C GLU A 81 7.79 -1.81 -1.17
N LEU A 82 8.12 -0.89 -2.10
CA LEU A 82 7.33 0.32 -2.36
C LEU A 82 5.88 0.00 -2.75
N THR A 83 5.67 -1.02 -3.58
CA THR A 83 4.34 -1.38 -4.07
C THR A 83 3.52 -2.17 -3.03
N TYR A 84 4.11 -3.21 -2.45
CA TYR A 84 3.40 -4.11 -1.53
C TYR A 84 2.92 -3.39 -0.26
N THR A 85 3.81 -2.63 0.38
CA THR A 85 3.50 -1.94 1.64
C THR A 85 2.45 -0.84 1.48
N THR A 86 2.48 -0.12 0.36
CA THR A 86 1.51 0.93 0.03
C THR A 86 0.13 0.32 -0.21
N LEU A 87 0.07 -0.72 -1.05
CA LEU A 87 -1.17 -1.41 -1.39
C LEU A 87 -1.82 -2.03 -0.14
N PHE A 88 -1.07 -2.80 0.64
CA PHE A 88 -1.58 -3.39 1.87
C PHE A 88 -1.94 -2.33 2.92
N GLY A 89 -1.18 -1.24 2.94
CA GLY A 89 -1.44 -0.09 3.81
C GLY A 89 -2.81 0.56 3.55
N ILE A 90 -3.23 0.66 2.30
CA ILE A 90 -4.55 1.21 1.92
C ILE A 90 -5.65 0.18 2.19
N LEU A 91 -5.44 -1.08 1.81
CA LEU A 91 -6.41 -2.16 2.05
C LEU A 91 -6.72 -2.38 3.53
N ALA A 92 -5.76 -2.11 4.42
CA ALA A 92 -5.98 -2.20 5.85
C ALA A 92 -6.82 -1.05 6.42
N CYS A 93 -6.75 0.16 5.82
CA CYS A 93 -7.40 1.36 6.36
C CYS A 93 -8.74 1.69 5.69
N LEU A 94 -8.91 1.35 4.40
CA LEU A 94 -10.10 1.73 3.66
C LEU A 94 -11.39 1.05 4.19
N PRO A 95 -11.40 -0.26 4.54
CA PRO A 95 -12.59 -0.93 5.05
C PRO A 95 -13.02 -0.43 6.43
N SER A 96 -12.08 0.02 7.26
CA SER A 96 -12.41 0.56 8.60
C SER A 96 -13.16 1.89 8.53
N ASP A 97 -12.93 2.67 7.47
CA ASP A 97 -13.57 3.96 7.27
C ASP A 97 -14.91 3.85 6.53
N HIS A 98 -15.13 2.76 5.80
CA HIS A 98 -16.33 2.52 4.98
C HIS A 98 -17.68 2.68 5.73
N PRO A 99 -17.91 2.12 6.93
CA PRO A 99 -19.21 2.23 7.60
C PRO A 99 -19.53 3.68 8.03
N LEU A 100 -18.52 4.48 8.35
CA LEU A 100 -18.69 5.89 8.68
C LEU A 100 -19.17 6.68 7.46
N VAL A 101 -18.51 6.47 6.32
CA VAL A 101 -18.80 7.16 5.06
C VAL A 101 -20.19 6.82 4.54
N MET A 102 -20.59 5.55 4.64
CA MET A 102 -21.93 5.13 4.22
C MET A 102 -23.03 5.86 5.00
N ARG A 103 -22.83 6.02 6.31
CA ARG A 103 -23.78 6.74 7.16
C ARG A 103 -23.91 8.21 6.75
N GLU A 104 -22.78 8.90 6.58
CA GLU A 104 -22.78 10.32 6.22
C GLU A 104 -23.31 10.58 4.80
N TYR A 105 -23.11 9.61 3.89
CA TYR A 105 -23.70 9.61 2.56
C TYR A 105 -25.23 9.49 2.62
N HIS A 106 -25.75 8.58 3.45
CA HIS A 106 -27.20 8.43 3.65
C HIS A 106 -27.85 9.66 4.32
N ASP A 107 -27.12 10.34 5.19
CA ASP A 107 -27.55 11.60 5.81
C ASP A 107 -27.46 12.81 4.83
N GLY A 108 -26.95 12.61 3.60
CA GLY A 108 -26.86 13.63 2.56
C GLY A 108 -25.78 14.69 2.81
N LEU A 109 -24.82 14.40 3.70
CA LEU A 109 -23.78 15.35 4.12
C LEU A 109 -22.65 15.48 3.09
N TYR A 110 -22.37 14.43 2.30
CA TYR A 110 -21.28 14.42 1.31
C TYR A 110 -21.64 13.75 -0.01
N SER A 111 -21.06 14.26 -1.10
CA SER A 111 -21.04 13.57 -2.39
C SER A 111 -19.86 12.60 -2.47
N VAL A 112 -20.07 11.44 -3.11
CA VAL A 112 -19.05 10.39 -3.30
C VAL A 112 -17.78 10.92 -3.94
N ILE A 113 -17.91 11.85 -4.89
CA ILE A 113 -16.74 12.40 -5.61
C ILE A 113 -15.87 13.29 -4.72
N SER A 114 -16.49 14.04 -3.79
CA SER A 114 -15.78 14.89 -2.85
C SER A 114 -14.97 14.04 -1.87
N TYR A 115 -15.58 12.96 -1.37
CA TYR A 115 -14.90 11.96 -0.55
C TYR A 115 -13.71 11.31 -1.28
N TYR A 116 -13.93 10.84 -2.51
CA TYR A 116 -12.90 10.14 -3.30
C TYR A 116 -11.69 11.05 -3.57
N LEU A 117 -11.93 12.28 -4.04
CA LEU A 117 -10.86 13.24 -4.33
C LEU A 117 -10.10 13.64 -3.06
N ALA A 118 -10.81 13.92 -1.96
CA ALA A 118 -10.18 14.24 -0.69
C ALA A 118 -9.27 13.08 -0.24
N ARG A 119 -9.75 11.84 -0.35
CA ARG A 119 -8.99 10.65 0.03
C ARG A 119 -7.72 10.48 -0.80
N VAL A 120 -7.81 10.56 -2.13
CA VAL A 120 -6.64 10.46 -3.02
C VAL A 120 -5.63 11.56 -2.71
N LEU A 121 -6.08 12.80 -2.52
CA LEU A 121 -5.22 13.93 -2.15
C LEU A 121 -4.52 13.73 -0.80
N SER A 122 -5.15 13.03 0.15
CA SER A 122 -4.52 12.73 1.45
C SER A 122 -3.42 11.66 1.35
N TYR A 123 -3.56 10.70 0.44
CA TYR A 123 -2.61 9.60 0.28
C TYR A 123 -1.33 10.01 -0.46
N VAL A 124 -1.44 10.95 -1.41
CA VAL A 124 -0.30 11.44 -2.20
C VAL A 124 0.87 11.88 -1.30
N PRO A 125 0.72 12.82 -0.35
CA PRO A 125 1.85 13.25 0.48
C PRO A 125 2.30 12.18 1.49
N LEU A 126 1.36 11.38 2.02
CA LEU A 126 1.64 10.40 3.05
C LEU A 126 2.53 9.26 2.54
N PHE A 127 2.17 8.64 1.41
CA PHE A 127 2.95 7.54 0.84
C PHE A 127 4.21 8.04 0.14
N SER A 128 4.14 9.16 -0.58
CA SER A 128 5.31 9.70 -1.28
C SER A 128 6.46 10.05 -0.34
N THR A 129 6.16 10.62 0.83
CA THR A 129 7.22 10.97 1.81
C THR A 129 7.84 9.73 2.42
N ASP A 130 7.02 8.76 2.79
CA ASP A 130 7.43 7.47 3.35
C ASP A 130 8.31 6.65 2.39
N GLY A 131 7.92 6.56 1.11
CA GLY A 131 8.71 5.89 0.07
C GLY A 131 10.03 6.54 -0.24
N LEU A 132 10.04 7.88 -0.32
CA LEU A 132 11.28 8.63 -0.56
C LEU A 132 12.28 8.40 0.58
N VAL A 133 11.83 8.37 1.84
CA VAL A 133 12.72 8.10 2.98
C VAL A 133 13.36 6.72 2.85
N MET A 134 12.58 5.68 2.57
CA MET A 134 13.10 4.33 2.37
C MET A 134 14.08 4.28 1.20
N LEU A 135 13.74 4.92 0.06
CA LEU A 135 14.62 5.00 -1.10
C LEU A 135 15.94 5.67 -0.74
N TYR A 136 15.93 6.84 -0.09
CA TYR A 136 17.16 7.55 0.23
C TYR A 136 18.06 6.77 1.18
N VAL A 137 17.50 6.15 2.24
CA VAL A 137 18.26 5.31 3.17
C VAL A 137 18.93 4.16 2.40
N CYS A 138 18.17 3.44 1.58
CA CYS A 138 18.71 2.32 0.79
C CYS A 138 19.72 2.80 -0.27
N TYR A 139 19.47 3.94 -0.91
CA TYR A 139 20.28 4.42 -2.04
C TYR A 139 21.73 4.70 -1.64
N TRP A 140 21.90 5.38 -0.50
CA TRP A 140 23.22 5.70 0.04
C TRP A 140 23.94 4.49 0.61
N MET A 141 23.21 3.53 1.18
CA MET A 141 23.81 2.30 1.77
C MET A 141 24.30 1.31 0.72
N VAL A 142 23.52 1.12 -0.35
CA VAL A 142 23.92 0.24 -1.47
C VAL A 142 25.12 0.82 -2.23
N GLY A 143 25.25 2.16 -2.23
CA GLY A 143 26.33 2.84 -2.90
C GLY A 143 26.07 3.03 -4.39
N PHE A 144 24.84 3.41 -4.76
CA PHE A 144 24.55 3.84 -6.13
C PHE A 144 25.33 5.11 -6.48
N SER A 145 25.33 5.44 -7.78
CA SER A 145 26.01 6.63 -8.30
C SER A 145 25.61 7.91 -7.57
N SER A 146 26.59 8.75 -7.23
CA SER A 146 26.33 10.02 -6.53
C SER A 146 25.91 11.16 -7.47
N SER A 147 25.66 10.89 -8.76
CA SER A 147 25.22 11.91 -9.70
C SER A 147 23.82 12.41 -9.37
N LEU A 148 23.66 13.74 -9.25
CA LEU A 148 22.37 14.38 -8.96
C LEU A 148 21.27 13.97 -9.95
N SER A 149 21.61 13.84 -11.23
CA SER A 149 20.65 13.44 -12.26
C SER A 149 20.08 12.03 -12.02
N GLN A 150 20.91 11.10 -11.53
CA GLN A 150 20.50 9.72 -11.28
C GLN A 150 19.68 9.60 -10.01
N VAL A 151 20.00 10.39 -8.98
CA VAL A 151 19.20 10.48 -7.74
C VAL A 151 17.82 11.03 -8.04
N LEU A 152 17.73 12.10 -8.84
CA LEU A 152 16.45 12.70 -9.23
C LEU A 152 15.60 11.72 -10.04
N LEU A 153 16.20 11.03 -11.02
CA LEU A 153 15.48 10.00 -11.79
C LEU A 153 15.00 8.85 -10.89
N ALA A 154 15.82 8.38 -9.96
CA ALA A 154 15.42 7.34 -9.01
C ALA A 154 14.25 7.78 -8.12
N SER A 155 14.29 9.03 -7.63
CA SER A 155 13.20 9.60 -6.82
C SER A 155 11.90 9.81 -7.61
N LEU A 156 12.00 10.14 -8.91
CA LEU A 156 10.84 10.26 -9.78
C LEU A 156 10.22 8.88 -10.05
N ILE A 157 11.04 7.86 -10.32
CA ILE A 157 10.57 6.50 -10.56
C ILE A 157 9.88 5.94 -9.31
N SER A 158 10.45 6.14 -8.11
CA SER A 158 9.81 5.70 -6.87
C SER A 158 8.48 6.41 -6.64
N PHE A 159 8.42 7.73 -6.86
CA PHE A 159 7.18 8.50 -6.73
C PHE A 159 6.09 7.96 -7.67
N LEU A 160 6.40 7.77 -8.96
CA LEU A 160 5.42 7.20 -9.90
C LEU A 160 4.96 5.79 -9.50
N THR A 161 5.88 4.97 -9.00
CA THR A 161 5.60 3.60 -8.56
C THR A 161 4.62 3.59 -7.38
N GLU A 162 4.81 4.46 -6.40
CA GLU A 162 3.92 4.56 -5.24
C GLU A 162 2.54 5.11 -5.60
N GLN A 163 2.48 6.06 -6.53
CA GLN A 163 1.20 6.58 -7.03
C GLN A 163 0.43 5.50 -7.80
N SER A 164 1.12 4.67 -8.58
CA SER A 164 0.51 3.51 -9.24
C SER A 164 -0.02 2.48 -8.23
N ALA A 165 0.77 2.15 -7.20
CA ALA A 165 0.35 1.25 -6.14
C ALA A 165 -0.84 1.80 -5.34
N THR A 166 -0.85 3.12 -5.09
CA THR A 166 -1.95 3.82 -4.41
C THR A 166 -3.25 3.73 -5.22
N ALA A 167 -3.19 3.99 -6.53
CA ALA A 167 -4.34 3.87 -7.40
C ALA A 167 -4.90 2.43 -7.42
N CYS A 168 -4.02 1.44 -7.51
CA CYS A 168 -4.41 0.03 -7.43
C CYS A 168 -5.04 -0.33 -6.08
N GLY A 169 -4.45 0.12 -4.97
CA GLY A 169 -4.95 -0.12 -3.62
C GLY A 169 -6.33 0.52 -3.38
N VAL A 170 -6.54 1.75 -3.86
CA VAL A 170 -7.85 2.42 -3.75
C VAL A 170 -8.90 1.73 -4.62
N MET A 171 -8.53 1.32 -5.84
CA MET A 171 -9.41 0.53 -6.72
C MET A 171 -9.84 -0.77 -6.03
N LEU A 172 -8.88 -1.57 -5.57
CA LEU A 172 -9.16 -2.83 -4.89
C LEU A 172 -9.98 -2.62 -3.62
N GLY A 173 -9.64 -1.63 -2.80
CA GLY A 173 -10.39 -1.35 -1.58
C GLY A 173 -11.83 -0.86 -1.86
N SER A 174 -12.09 -0.24 -3.02
CA SER A 174 -13.42 0.22 -3.40
C SER A 174 -14.28 -0.90 -4.02
N ILE A 175 -13.64 -1.84 -4.72
CA ILE A 175 -14.33 -3.00 -5.33
C ILE A 175 -14.64 -4.06 -4.28
N LEU A 176 -13.75 -4.25 -3.31
CA LEU A 176 -13.89 -5.30 -2.30
C LEU A 176 -15.02 -4.94 -1.31
N PRO A 177 -15.95 -5.87 -1.04
CA PRO A 177 -17.00 -5.63 -0.06
C PRO A 177 -16.41 -5.41 1.32
N SER A 178 -16.80 -4.32 1.96
CA SER A 178 -16.45 -4.03 3.36
C SER A 178 -17.51 -4.64 4.27
N TYR A 179 -17.10 -5.59 5.12
CA TYR A 179 -18.00 -6.24 6.07
C TYR A 179 -18.00 -5.49 7.41
N PRO A 180 -19.12 -4.88 7.81
CA PRO A 180 -19.19 -4.11 9.05
C PRO A 180 -19.18 -4.99 10.31
N ASN A 181 -19.60 -6.26 10.18
CA ASN A 181 -19.70 -7.20 11.28
C ASN A 181 -18.52 -8.18 11.28
N ARG A 182 -17.83 -8.32 12.42
CA ARG A 182 -16.73 -9.29 12.56
C ARG A 182 -17.19 -10.72 12.27
N ASP A 183 -18.43 -11.05 12.63
CA ASP A 183 -19.00 -12.39 12.46
C ASP A 183 -19.22 -12.73 10.98
N GLU A 184 -19.51 -11.73 10.14
CA GLU A 184 -19.61 -11.91 8.68
C GLU A 184 -18.24 -12.18 8.05
N VAL A 185 -17.22 -11.44 8.46
CA VAL A 185 -15.82 -11.69 8.06
C VAL A 185 -15.40 -13.10 8.45
N LEU A 186 -15.66 -13.47 9.71
CA LEU A 186 -15.37 -14.82 10.21
C LEU A 186 -16.16 -15.89 9.47
N SER A 187 -17.38 -15.60 9.03
CA SER A 187 -18.19 -16.54 8.24
C SER A 187 -17.67 -16.75 6.82
N GLN A 188 -16.98 -15.76 6.23
CA GLN A 188 -16.28 -15.91 4.96
C GLN A 188 -15.00 -16.72 5.08
N PHE A 189 -14.22 -16.50 6.14
CA PHE A 189 -13.00 -17.26 6.41
C PHE A 189 -13.25 -18.61 7.09
N SER A 190 -14.47 -18.83 7.59
CA SER A 190 -14.92 -20.13 8.08
C SER A 190 -14.91 -21.08 6.90
N PHE A 191 -14.04 -22.09 6.94
CA PHE A 191 -13.90 -23.18 5.97
C PHE A 191 -15.21 -23.95 5.81
N LYS A 192 -16.22 -23.35 5.18
CA LYS A 192 -17.43 -24.05 4.75
C LYS A 192 -16.99 -25.06 3.69
N ALA A 193 -17.38 -26.32 3.89
CA ALA A 193 -17.00 -27.44 3.05
C ALA A 193 -17.31 -27.25 1.54
N GLU A 194 -18.20 -26.32 1.19
CA GLU A 194 -18.60 -26.03 -0.18
C GLU A 194 -17.62 -25.12 -0.95
N GLN A 195 -16.91 -24.21 -0.27
CA GLN A 195 -15.99 -23.25 -0.93
C GLN A 195 -14.52 -23.71 -0.89
N PHE A 196 -14.17 -24.62 0.02
CA PHE A 196 -12.79 -25.08 0.22
C PHE A 196 -12.18 -25.70 -1.05
N THR A 197 -12.97 -26.47 -1.80
CA THR A 197 -12.52 -27.11 -3.03
C THR A 197 -12.21 -26.07 -4.11
N THR A 198 -13.04 -25.05 -4.24
CA THR A 198 -12.82 -23.96 -5.20
C THR A 198 -11.60 -23.12 -4.86
N ASP A 199 -11.38 -22.82 -3.57
CA ASP A 199 -10.22 -22.04 -3.12
C ASP A 199 -8.92 -22.82 -3.32
N LEU A 200 -8.91 -24.11 -3.00
CA LEU A 200 -7.77 -25.00 -3.23
C LEU A 200 -7.45 -25.14 -4.71
N LEU A 201 -8.47 -25.30 -5.57
CA LEU A 201 -8.30 -25.35 -7.02
C LEU A 201 -7.75 -24.04 -7.57
N LEU A 202 -8.22 -22.88 -7.09
CA LEU A 202 -7.72 -21.57 -7.48
C LEU A 202 -6.25 -21.37 -7.08
N ILE A 203 -5.87 -21.73 -5.84
CA ILE A 203 -4.47 -21.65 -5.38
C ILE A 203 -3.59 -22.58 -6.23
N THR A 204 -4.06 -23.80 -6.50
CA THR A 204 -3.35 -24.77 -7.34
C THR A 204 -3.19 -24.25 -8.77
N ALA A 205 -4.26 -23.70 -9.37
CA ALA A 205 -4.22 -23.11 -10.70
C ALA A 205 -3.27 -21.90 -10.76
N PHE A 206 -3.28 -21.05 -9.73
CA PHE A 206 -2.37 -19.91 -9.60
C PHE A 206 -0.91 -20.38 -9.61
N ILE A 207 -0.57 -21.43 -8.86
CA ILE A 207 0.77 -22.03 -8.87
C ILE A 207 1.18 -22.42 -10.29
N PHE A 208 0.33 -23.16 -11.02
CA PHE A 208 0.61 -23.56 -12.40
C PHE A 208 0.82 -22.37 -13.34
N VAL A 209 0.03 -21.30 -13.20
CA VAL A 209 0.17 -20.07 -14.01
C VAL A 209 1.52 -19.40 -13.76
N PHE A 210 1.97 -19.29 -12.51
CA PHE A 210 3.28 -18.70 -12.20
C PHE A 210 4.43 -19.53 -12.76
N TYR A 211 4.35 -20.87 -12.66
CA TYR A 211 5.33 -21.74 -13.29
C TYR A 211 5.36 -21.60 -14.81
N LEU A 212 4.19 -21.46 -15.45
CA LEU A 212 4.09 -21.23 -16.88
C LEU A 212 4.75 -19.90 -17.29
N PHE A 213 4.48 -18.81 -16.57
CA PHE A 213 5.14 -17.52 -16.81
C PHE A 213 6.66 -17.62 -16.64
N GLY A 214 7.13 -18.34 -15.61
CA GLY A 214 8.56 -18.60 -15.42
C GLY A 214 9.18 -19.36 -16.59
N TYR A 215 8.49 -20.39 -17.10
CA TYR A 215 8.93 -21.14 -18.28
C TYR A 215 8.99 -20.25 -19.55
N ILE A 216 7.97 -19.42 -19.77
CA ILE A 216 7.94 -18.46 -20.89
C ILE A 216 9.10 -17.46 -20.78
N GLY A 217 9.35 -16.92 -19.57
CA GLY A 217 10.48 -16.01 -19.32
C GLY A 217 11.84 -16.67 -19.63
N LEU A 218 11.99 -17.94 -19.28
CA LEU A 218 13.17 -18.73 -19.63
C LEU A 218 13.30 -18.93 -21.15
N LEU A 219 12.21 -19.28 -21.84
CA LEU A 219 12.19 -19.43 -23.30
C LEU A 219 12.62 -18.15 -24.02
N ILE A 220 12.07 -17.00 -23.62
CA ILE A 220 12.43 -15.70 -24.20
C ILE A 220 13.92 -15.42 -24.02
N ARG A 221 14.48 -15.71 -22.84
CA ARG A 221 15.90 -15.52 -22.56
C ARG A 221 16.78 -16.43 -23.41
N VAL A 222 16.41 -17.70 -23.58
CA VAL A 222 17.16 -18.67 -24.42
C VAL A 222 17.09 -18.30 -25.89
N TYR A 223 15.92 -17.88 -26.39
CA TYR A 223 15.74 -17.48 -27.78
C TYR A 223 16.53 -16.22 -28.13
N ARG A 224 16.62 -15.24 -27.22
CA ARG A 224 17.39 -14.00 -27.39
C ARG A 224 18.92 -14.21 -27.27
N ALA A 225 19.37 -15.37 -26.80
CA ALA A 225 20.79 -15.71 -26.68
C ALA A 225 21.37 -16.44 -27.91
N ARG A 226 20.52 -16.84 -28.86
CA ARG A 226 20.94 -17.27 -30.21
C ARG A 226 20.98 -16.07 -31.14
#